data_AF-A0A9D4CGL2-F1
#
_entry.id   AF-A0A9D4CGL2-F1
#
_cell.length_a   1.000
_cell.length_b   1.000
_cell.length_c   1.000
_cell.angle_alpha   90.00
_cell.angle_beta   90.00
_cell.angle_gamma   90.00
#
_symmetry.space_group_name_H-M   'P 1'
#
loop_
_entity.id
_entity.type
_entity.pdbx_description
1 polymer ?
#
loop_
_entity_poly.entity_id
_entity_poly.type
_entity_poly.pdbx_seq_one_letter_code
_entity_poly.pdbx_strand_id
1 'polypeptide(L)'
;MIRITGLDDNGIITERVVEFVDLFTTLVDAADLPPIPVCPENFQNVLACTEGESLMPLVQKAKAAWKHLAFSQYPHPYLGGDIMGYLLRSELYRYTEWVEFSYKSNKPYLTKNNGKELNDHQADSEENHNVASDHAFADFA
;
A
#
# COMPACT_ATOMS: atom_id res chain seq x y z
N MET A 1 -0.92 15.41 3.27
CA MET A 1 -0.03 16.58 3.37
C MET A 1 0.71 16.47 4.69
N ILE A 2 2.04 16.51 4.65
CA ILE A 2 2.91 16.59 5.84
C ILE A 2 3.69 17.89 5.66
N ARG A 3 4.01 18.58 6.76
CA ARG A 3 4.88 19.75 6.76
C ARG A 3 6.09 19.50 7.65
N ILE A 4 7.29 19.70 7.13
CA ILE A 4 8.56 19.55 7.82
C ILE A 4 9.34 20.87 7.76
N THR A 5 9.19 21.65 8.82
CA THR A 5 9.78 23.00 8.95
C THR A 5 11.27 23.01 8.60
N GLY A 6 11.68 23.94 7.74
CA GLY A 6 13.06 24.07 7.28
C GLY A 6 13.43 23.20 6.09
N LEU A 7 12.61 22.21 5.70
CA LEU A 7 12.89 21.31 4.57
C LEU A 7 11.90 21.47 3.42
N ASP A 8 10.62 21.73 3.70
CA ASP A 8 9.56 21.82 2.69
C ASP A 8 8.82 23.16 2.65
N ASP A 9 9.43 24.22 3.19
CA ASP A 9 8.77 25.53 3.35
C ASP A 9 8.32 26.18 2.03
N ASN A 10 8.88 25.75 0.89
CA ASN A 10 8.46 26.20 -0.45
C ASN A 10 7.42 25.28 -1.12
N GLY A 11 6.98 24.23 -0.42
CA GLY A 11 6.09 23.20 -0.94
C GLY A 11 6.79 22.19 -1.84
N ILE A 12 6.48 20.91 -1.65
CA ILE A 12 6.98 19.81 -2.46
C ILE A 12 5.80 18.92 -2.83
N ILE A 13 5.63 18.66 -4.12
CA ILE A 13 4.58 17.81 -4.65
C ILE A 13 5.24 16.57 -5.24
N THR A 14 4.79 15.40 -4.81
CA THR A 14 5.19 14.11 -5.35
C THR A 14 3.95 13.30 -5.72
N GLU A 15 4.03 12.58 -6.83
CA GLU A 15 2.99 11.65 -7.31
C GLU A 15 3.35 10.20 -6.97
N ARG A 16 4.43 9.98 -6.19
CA ARG A 16 4.81 8.65 -5.74
C ARG A 16 3.73 8.06 -4.85
N VAL A 17 3.50 6.76 -5.00
CA VAL A 17 2.60 6.00 -4.11
C VAL A 17 3.25 5.85 -2.74
N VAL A 18 2.49 6.21 -1.70
CA VAL A 18 2.92 6.18 -0.30
C VAL A 18 1.81 5.55 0.53
N GLU A 19 2.16 5.08 1.72
CA GLU A 19 1.23 4.39 2.62
C GLU A 19 1.18 5.09 3.97
N PHE A 20 0.06 4.94 4.69
CA PHE A 20 -0.05 5.56 6.01
C PHE A 20 0.94 4.97 7.03
N VAL A 21 1.37 3.71 6.82
CA VAL A 21 2.40 3.05 7.66
C VAL A 21 3.77 3.71 7.55
N ASP A 22 4.04 4.44 6.46
CA ASP A 22 5.28 5.21 6.25
C ASP A 22 5.40 6.40 7.22
N LEU A 23 4.27 6.86 7.76
CA LEU A 23 4.22 8.06 8.59
C LEU A 23 5.05 7.90 9.87
N PHE A 24 4.99 6.73 10.53
CA PHE A 24 5.68 6.54 11.81
C PHE A 24 7.19 6.69 11.65
N THR A 25 7.80 5.96 10.71
CA THR A 25 9.24 6.07 10.47
C THR A 25 9.64 7.42 9.88
N THR A 26 8.76 8.08 9.14
CA THR A 26 8.99 9.45 8.64
C THR A 26 9.11 10.44 9.79
N LEU A 27 8.23 10.35 10.79
CA LEU A 27 8.27 11.24 11.96
C LEU A 27 9.50 11.00 12.83
N VAL A 28 9.94 9.75 12.97
CA VAL A 28 11.20 9.41 13.68
C VAL A 28 12.39 10.07 12.99
N ASP A 29 12.49 9.92 11.66
CA ASP A 29 13.57 10.47 10.84
C ASP A 29 13.54 12.02 10.83
N ALA A 30 12.36 12.62 10.65
CA ALA A 30 12.19 14.08 10.65
C ALA A 30 12.52 14.74 11.99
N ALA A 31 12.38 14.01 13.10
CA ALA A 31 12.73 14.46 14.44
C ALA A 31 14.19 14.17 14.83
N ASP A 32 15.01 13.65 13.91
CA ASP A 32 16.41 13.28 14.15
C ASP A 32 16.59 12.31 15.33
N LEU A 33 15.63 11.37 15.47
CA LEU A 33 15.66 10.33 16.49
C LEU A 33 16.40 9.08 15.97
N PRO A 34 16.87 8.20 16.88
CA PRO A 34 17.47 6.93 16.47
C PRO A 34 16.53 6.14 15.54
N PRO A 35 17.05 5.57 14.42
CA PRO A 35 16.24 4.84 13.46
C PRO A 35 15.44 3.71 14.10
N ILE A 36 14.17 3.60 13.73
CA ILE A 36 13.29 2.53 14.18
C ILE A 36 13.52 1.26 13.35
N PRO A 37 13.67 0.08 13.96
CA PRO A 37 13.92 -1.15 13.23
C PRO A 37 12.68 -1.61 12.44
N VAL A 38 12.92 -2.39 11.38
CA VAL A 38 11.85 -3.09 10.64
C VAL A 38 11.21 -4.15 11.53
N CYS A 39 9.89 -4.31 11.46
CA CYS A 39 9.20 -5.33 12.22
C CYS A 39 9.63 -6.75 11.79
N PRO A 40 10.04 -7.62 12.73
CA PRO A 40 10.25 -9.03 12.42
C PRO A 40 8.90 -9.74 12.23
N GLU A 41 8.91 -10.92 11.61
CA GLU A 41 7.69 -11.74 11.42
C GLU A 41 6.94 -12.00 12.73
N ASN A 42 7.67 -12.15 13.85
CA ASN A 42 7.08 -12.24 15.19
C ASN A 42 7.40 -11.00 16.02
N PHE A 43 6.48 -10.03 16.01
CA PHE A 43 6.62 -8.75 16.69
C PHE A 43 5.90 -8.68 18.06
N GLN A 44 5.38 -9.80 18.59
CA GLN A 44 4.58 -9.80 19.83
C GLN A 44 5.32 -9.23 21.06
N ASN A 45 6.66 -9.31 21.07
CA ASN A 45 7.51 -8.80 22.15
C ASN A 45 8.39 -7.60 21.71
N VAL A 46 8.04 -6.94 20.60
CA VAL A 46 8.78 -5.79 20.07
C VAL A 46 8.08 -4.51 20.52
N LEU A 47 8.81 -3.65 21.22
CA LEU A 47 8.26 -2.38 21.74
C LEU A 47 7.91 -1.40 20.63
N ALA A 48 8.80 -1.25 19.65
CA ALA A 48 8.64 -0.34 18.52
C ALA A 48 9.38 -0.90 17.32
N CYS A 49 8.67 -0.98 16.19
CA CYS A 49 9.21 -1.30 14.88
C CYS A 49 8.33 -0.64 13.82
N THR A 50 8.74 -0.68 12.56
CA THR A 50 7.96 -0.17 11.43
C THR A 50 7.87 -1.20 10.30
N GLU A 51 6.77 -1.17 9.56
CA GLU A 51 6.61 -1.83 8.25
C GLU A 51 6.60 -0.82 7.10
N GLY A 52 6.79 0.48 7.40
CA GLY A 52 6.83 1.55 6.41
C GLY A 52 8.26 1.96 6.05
N GLU A 53 8.37 2.86 5.07
CA GLU A 53 9.62 3.51 4.65
C GLU A 53 9.54 5.02 4.88
N SER A 54 10.63 5.64 5.36
CA SER A 54 10.65 7.08 5.63
C SER A 54 10.48 7.89 4.35
N LEU A 55 9.54 8.85 4.34
CA LEU A 55 9.27 9.74 3.21
C LEU A 55 10.35 10.82 3.01
N MET A 56 11.35 10.92 3.88
CA MET A 56 12.39 11.94 3.82
C MET A 56 13.14 12.02 2.47
N PRO A 57 13.42 10.92 1.75
CA PRO A 57 13.98 11.01 0.41
C PRO A 57 13.07 11.77 -0.58
N LEU A 58 11.75 11.64 -0.45
CA LEU A 58 10.77 12.37 -1.27
C LEU A 58 10.66 13.84 -0.85
N VAL A 59 10.81 14.13 0.45
CA VAL A 59 10.90 15.50 0.97
C VAL A 59 12.16 16.20 0.48
N GLN A 60 13.28 15.50 0.32
CA GLN A 60 14.49 16.11 -0.24
C GLN A 60 14.43 16.22 -1.77
N LYS A 61 13.82 15.23 -2.42
CA LYS A 61 13.71 15.15 -3.88
C LYS A 61 12.41 14.47 -4.28
N ALA A 62 11.44 15.26 -4.73
CA ALA A 62 10.10 14.79 -5.14
C ALA A 62 10.10 13.58 -6.09
N LYS A 63 11.12 13.50 -6.97
CA LYS A 63 11.30 12.44 -7.99
C LYS A 63 12.36 11.41 -7.60
N ALA A 64 12.64 11.21 -6.32
CA ALA A 64 13.56 10.16 -5.89
C ALA A 64 13.08 8.78 -6.37
N ALA A 65 14.01 7.83 -6.43
CA ALA A 65 13.65 6.42 -6.52
C ALA A 65 12.90 6.06 -5.23
N TRP A 66 11.80 5.33 -5.38
CA TRP A 66 10.86 5.05 -4.30
C TRP A 66 10.19 3.70 -4.56
N LYS A 67 9.53 3.14 -3.54
CA LYS A 67 8.70 1.94 -3.72
C LYS A 67 7.61 2.17 -4.77
N HIS A 68 7.26 1.11 -5.48
CA HIS A 68 6.35 1.17 -6.62
C HIS A 68 4.91 0.79 -6.28
N LEU A 69 4.66 0.32 -5.05
CA LEU A 69 3.38 -0.22 -4.62
C LEU A 69 2.98 0.38 -3.28
N ALA A 70 1.68 0.60 -3.14
CA ALA A 70 0.99 0.84 -1.87
C ALA A 70 -0.05 -0.26 -1.67
N PHE A 71 -0.15 -0.78 -0.45
CA PHE A 71 -1.03 -1.87 -0.09
C PHE A 71 -2.26 -1.34 0.63
N SER A 72 -3.38 -2.02 0.47
CA SER A 72 -4.58 -1.81 1.28
C SER A 72 -5.33 -3.12 1.40
N GLN A 73 -6.11 -3.27 2.46
CA GLN A 73 -6.98 -4.43 2.62
C GLN A 73 -8.32 -4.02 3.18
N TYR A 74 -9.38 -4.73 2.79
CA TYR A 74 -10.72 -4.46 3.29
C TYR A 74 -11.53 -5.76 3.42
N PRO A 75 -12.16 -6.03 4.58
CA PRO A 75 -13.05 -7.19 4.71
C PRO A 75 -14.33 -6.95 3.92
N HIS A 76 -14.83 -7.96 3.22
CA HIS A 76 -16.04 -7.86 2.41
C HIS A 76 -17.17 -8.76 2.93
N PRO A 77 -17.84 -8.39 4.05
CA PRO A 77 -18.83 -9.24 4.68
C PRO A 77 -20.07 -9.51 3.80
N TYR A 78 -20.31 -8.69 2.77
CA TYR A 78 -21.49 -8.80 1.91
C TYR A 78 -21.34 -9.73 0.70
N LEU A 79 -20.13 -10.28 0.44
CA LEU A 79 -19.92 -11.26 -0.64
C LEU A 79 -20.27 -12.70 -0.21
N GLY A 80 -20.71 -12.89 1.04
CA GLY A 80 -21.05 -14.18 1.61
C GLY A 80 -19.83 -14.88 2.19
N GLY A 81 -19.81 -15.01 3.53
CA GLY A 81 -18.70 -15.62 4.25
C GLY A 81 -17.60 -14.63 4.63
N ASP A 82 -16.50 -15.18 5.15
CA ASP A 82 -15.35 -14.42 5.58
C ASP A 82 -14.44 -14.17 4.37
N ILE A 83 -14.56 -12.98 3.76
CA ILE A 83 -13.78 -12.58 2.57
C ILE A 83 -12.94 -11.34 2.90
N MET A 84 -11.72 -11.31 2.40
CA MET A 84 -10.80 -10.17 2.47
C MET A 84 -10.36 -9.78 1.07
N GLY A 85 -10.44 -8.48 0.76
CA GLY A 85 -9.84 -7.90 -0.43
C GLY A 85 -8.42 -7.46 -0.12
N TYR A 86 -7.46 -7.93 -0.90
CA TYR A 86 -6.08 -7.46 -0.89
C TYR A 86 -5.83 -6.59 -2.12
N LEU A 87 -5.34 -5.38 -1.89
CA LEU A 87 -5.18 -4.35 -2.90
C LEU A 87 -3.70 -4.02 -3.11
N LEU A 88 -3.32 -3.88 -4.37
CA LEU A 88 -2.05 -3.34 -4.83
C LEU A 88 -2.31 -2.10 -5.67
N ARG A 89 -1.80 -0.94 -5.23
CA ARG A 89 -1.82 0.31 -5.99
C ARG A 89 -0.41 0.65 -6.46
N SER A 90 -0.17 0.55 -7.76
CA SER A 90 1.00 1.14 -8.43
C SER A 90 0.62 2.50 -9.02
N GLU A 91 1.57 3.30 -9.51
CA GLU A 91 1.27 4.57 -10.20
C GLU A 91 0.26 4.40 -11.35
N LEU A 92 0.28 3.26 -12.03
CA LEU A 92 -0.46 3.00 -13.27
C LEU A 92 -1.72 2.18 -13.07
N TYR A 93 -1.70 1.23 -12.13
CA TYR A 93 -2.76 0.24 -11.98
C TYR A 93 -3.19 0.09 -10.53
N ARG A 94 -4.46 -0.29 -10.34
CA ARG A 94 -4.97 -0.85 -9.09
C ARG A 94 -5.42 -2.28 -9.33
N TYR A 95 -4.85 -3.21 -8.58
CA TYR A 95 -5.26 -4.61 -8.59
C TYR A 95 -5.89 -4.95 -7.25
N THR A 96 -7.02 -5.66 -7.27
CA THR A 96 -7.67 -6.21 -6.08
C THR A 96 -7.91 -7.70 -6.26
N GLU A 97 -7.61 -8.48 -5.23
CA GLU A 97 -7.99 -9.88 -5.16
C GLU A 97 -8.84 -10.15 -3.92
N TRP A 98 -10.04 -10.69 -4.14
CA TRP A 98 -10.98 -11.05 -3.09
C TRP A 98 -10.87 -12.53 -2.79
N VAL A 99 -10.36 -12.88 -1.61
CA VAL A 99 -10.11 -14.27 -1.22
C VAL A 99 -10.85 -14.65 0.04
N GLU A 100 -11.19 -15.93 0.20
CA GLU A 100 -11.65 -16.42 1.51
C GLU A 100 -10.59 -16.13 2.59
N PHE A 101 -11.04 -15.79 3.80
CA PHE A 101 -10.19 -15.42 4.92
C PHE A 101 -10.63 -16.18 6.18
N SER A 102 -9.67 -16.67 6.97
CA SER A 102 -9.98 -17.24 8.28
C SER A 102 -9.61 -16.28 9.38
N TYR A 103 -10.60 -15.71 10.07
CA TYR A 103 -10.38 -14.91 11.28
C TYR A 103 -9.85 -15.73 12.46
N LYS A 104 -10.03 -17.06 12.45
CA LYS A 104 -9.51 -17.94 13.52
C LYS A 104 -7.99 -18.08 13.44
N SER A 105 -7.44 -18.23 12.23
CA SER A 105 -5.99 -18.34 12.02
C SER A 105 -5.34 -17.04 11.55
N ASN A 106 -6.13 -15.98 11.31
CA ASN A 106 -5.72 -14.71 10.71
C ASN A 106 -4.96 -14.90 9.39
N LYS A 107 -5.50 -15.73 8.48
CA LYS A 107 -4.84 -16.08 7.22
C LYS A 107 -5.81 -16.07 6.02
N PRO A 108 -5.36 -15.62 4.85
CA PRO A 108 -6.10 -15.77 3.61
C PRO A 108 -5.96 -17.19 3.02
N TYR A 109 -6.97 -17.63 2.31
CA TYR A 109 -6.94 -18.80 1.42
C TYR A 109 -6.77 -18.33 -0.02
N LEU A 110 -5.52 -18.06 -0.41
CA LEU A 110 -5.19 -17.45 -1.71
C LEU A 110 -5.66 -18.26 -2.94
N THR A 111 -5.85 -19.58 -2.79
CA THR A 111 -6.37 -20.44 -3.87
C THR A 111 -7.88 -20.34 -4.05
N LYS A 112 -8.59 -19.66 -3.15
CA LYS A 112 -10.04 -19.50 -3.15
C LYS A 112 -10.42 -18.06 -3.47
N ASN A 113 -10.23 -17.72 -4.74
CA ASN A 113 -10.52 -16.42 -5.29
C ASN A 113 -12.03 -16.30 -5.60
N ASN A 114 -12.66 -15.24 -5.10
CA ASN A 114 -14.06 -14.88 -5.27
C ASN A 114 -14.27 -13.67 -6.20
N GLY A 115 -13.19 -13.06 -6.67
CA GLY A 115 -13.21 -11.93 -7.59
C GLY A 115 -11.81 -11.32 -7.78
N LYS A 116 -11.55 -10.84 -9.00
CA LYS A 116 -10.38 -10.02 -9.33
C LYS A 116 -10.84 -8.68 -9.91
N GLU A 117 -10.13 -7.63 -9.57
CA GLU A 117 -10.27 -6.31 -10.18
C GLU A 117 -8.90 -5.84 -10.66
N LEU A 118 -8.86 -5.29 -11.86
CA LEU A 118 -7.69 -4.62 -12.41
C LEU A 118 -8.18 -3.36 -13.10
N ASN A 119 -7.80 -2.20 -12.57
CA ASN A 119 -8.14 -0.90 -13.12
C ASN A 119 -6.87 -0.26 -13.67
N ASP A 120 -6.92 0.15 -14.94
CA ASP A 120 -5.87 0.90 -15.61
C ASP A 120 -6.14 2.41 -15.45
N HIS A 121 -5.35 3.08 -14.61
CA HIS A 121 -5.52 4.52 -14.36
C HIS A 121 -5.04 5.41 -15.49
N GLN A 122 -4.29 4.88 -16.48
CA GLN A 122 -3.94 5.66 -17.67
C GLN A 122 -5.14 5.77 -18.62
N ALA A 123 -5.88 4.67 -18.78
CA ALA A 123 -7.04 4.61 -19.66
C ALA A 123 -8.34 5.03 -18.96
N ASP A 124 -8.46 4.79 -17.66
CA ASP A 124 -9.68 5.01 -16.86
C ASP A 124 -9.32 5.47 -15.44
N SER A 125 -9.02 6.76 -15.30
CA SER A 125 -8.66 7.38 -14.01
C SER A 125 -9.78 7.31 -12.96
N GLU A 126 -11.01 7.09 -13.39
CA GLU A 126 -12.20 7.01 -12.54
C GLU A 126 -12.58 5.56 -12.19
N GLU A 127 -11.79 4.58 -12.65
CA GLU A 127 -11.92 3.15 -12.31
C GLU A 127 -13.32 2.56 -12.62
N ASN A 128 -13.93 2.95 -13.74
CA ASN A 128 -15.25 2.47 -14.14
C ASN A 128 -15.23 1.12 -14.89
N HIS A 129 -14.06 0.69 -15.38
CA HIS A 129 -13.90 -0.50 -16.19
C HIS A 129 -12.87 -1.45 -15.57
N ASN A 130 -13.36 -2.58 -15.05
CA ASN A 130 -12.52 -3.67 -14.60
C ASN A 130 -12.02 -4.50 -15.80
N VAL A 131 -10.70 -4.50 -16.04
CA VAL A 131 -10.03 -5.21 -17.14
C VAL A 131 -9.38 -6.54 -16.70
N ALA A 132 -9.64 -7.04 -15.48
CA ALA A 132 -8.98 -8.25 -14.96
C ALA A 132 -9.21 -9.54 -15.77
N SER A 133 -10.25 -9.56 -16.62
CA SER A 133 -10.57 -10.69 -17.51
C SER A 133 -10.13 -10.48 -18.96
N ASP A 134 -9.55 -9.32 -19.27
CA ASP A 134 -9.04 -9.03 -20.61
C ASP A 134 -7.71 -9.76 -20.84
N HIS A 135 -7.65 -10.52 -21.94
CA HIS A 135 -6.46 -11.25 -22.35
C HIS A 135 -5.23 -10.37 -22.56
N ALA A 136 -5.42 -9.08 -22.88
CA ALA A 136 -4.32 -8.12 -23.00
C ALA A 136 -3.54 -7.95 -21.67
N PHE A 137 -4.16 -8.29 -20.54
CA PHE A 137 -3.58 -8.18 -19.19
C PHE A 137 -3.33 -9.55 -18.54
N ALA A 138 -3.28 -10.63 -19.33
CA ALA A 138 -3.13 -11.99 -18.81
C ALA A 138 -1.86 -12.21 -17.96
N ASP A 139 -0.80 -11.43 -18.19
CA ASP A 139 0.46 -11.52 -17.44
C ASP A 139 0.38 -10.87 -16.03
N PHE A 140 -0.71 -10.17 -15.71
CA PHE A 140 -0.95 -9.62 -14.36
C PHE A 140 -1.63 -10.62 -13.40
N ALA A 141 -2.17 -11.73 -13.90
CA ALA A 141 -3.15 -12.56 -13.19
C ALA A 141 -2.70 -14.00 -12.88
#